data_AF-A0A9P7FRD4-F1
#
_entry.id   AF-A0A9P7FRD4-F1
#
_cell.length_a   1.000
_cell.length_b   1.000
_cell.length_c   1.000
_cell.angle_alpha   90.00
_cell.angle_beta   90.00
_cell.angle_gamma   90.00
#
_symmetry.space_group_name_H-M   'P 1'
#
loop_
_entity.id
_entity.type
_entity.pdbx_description
1 polymer ?
#
loop_
_entity_poly.entity_id
_entity_poly.type
_entity_poly.pdbx_seq_one_letter_code
_entity_poly.pdbx_strand_id
1 'polypeptide(L)'
;MCIFFDFLLHSNKIDDIPDEIFDARTQRLDTGLVHLQSEHIDGTKYYFLRPKNVPNAPFEVVFTSAPTVVEVLRRQWGLDFFGLVRELLDRGMQFKTCITGTLTQPPAPLTLRFPGLGYRPPNYKPDVIDYDVYQHIRDEFLNSLRGCAALLHGGIVSRLAKHVVHYQHVFDGPTPDVMSSGSLIPGQSVGYWDDALTEHEINVICGVYKVDTDWRALSTQTTDVFWWPKLSAWAAAGFNVGYWSEDCERWFQNHLNKICEGQFQLRSLSAWKNGLRFNQSTAKVVAKNNK
;
A
#
# COMPACT_ATOMS: atom_id res chain seq x y z
N MET A 1 -5.75 18.18 -14.50
CA MET A 1 -4.87 17.34 -15.36
C MET A 1 -3.46 17.88 -15.15
N CYS A 2 -2.53 17.08 -14.61
CA CYS A 2 -1.21 17.60 -14.24
C CYS A 2 -0.52 18.24 -15.44
N ILE A 3 -0.01 19.46 -15.24
CA ILE A 3 0.80 20.25 -16.18
C ILE A 3 1.89 19.38 -16.84
N PHE A 4 2.44 18.44 -16.07
CA PHE A 4 3.38 17.41 -16.49
C PHE A 4 2.95 16.59 -17.72
N PHE A 5 1.70 16.11 -17.76
CA PHE A 5 1.22 15.27 -18.87
C PHE A 5 0.95 16.08 -20.13
N ASP A 6 0.57 17.35 -19.98
CA ASP A 6 0.33 18.24 -21.11
C ASP A 6 1.64 18.56 -21.86
N PHE A 7 2.73 18.79 -21.13
CA PHE A 7 4.05 19.00 -21.75
C PHE A 7 4.59 17.75 -22.46
N LEU A 8 4.40 16.56 -21.87
CA LEU A 8 4.80 15.30 -22.51
C LEU A 8 4.01 14.99 -23.79
N LEU A 9 2.75 15.44 -23.89
CA LEU A 9 1.92 15.26 -25.07
C LEU A 9 2.34 16.15 -26.25
N HIS A 10 3.02 17.27 -25.99
CA HIS A 10 3.41 18.25 -27.01
C HIS A 10 4.91 18.26 -27.35
N SER A 11 5.73 17.51 -26.62
CA SER A 11 7.18 17.44 -26.82
C SER A 11 7.54 16.32 -27.82
N ASN A 12 8.30 16.64 -28.87
CA ASN A 12 8.72 15.66 -29.89
C ASN A 12 10.08 15.04 -29.57
N LYS A 13 10.88 15.71 -28.73
CA LYS A 13 12.18 15.25 -28.21
C LYS A 13 12.25 15.49 -26.71
N ILE A 14 13.08 14.71 -26.02
CA ILE A 14 13.36 14.88 -24.58
C ILE A 14 13.98 16.26 -24.27
N ASP A 15 14.57 16.89 -25.29
CA ASP A 15 15.16 18.22 -25.21
C ASP A 15 14.10 19.35 -25.15
N ASP A 16 12.88 19.07 -25.61
CA ASP A 16 11.77 20.03 -25.69
C ASP A 16 11.02 20.21 -24.35
N ILE A 17 11.29 19.32 -23.38
CA ILE A 17 10.68 19.38 -22.05
C ILE A 17 11.45 20.41 -21.21
N PRO A 18 10.78 21.38 -20.56
CA PRO A 18 11.43 22.36 -19.69
C PRO A 18 12.28 21.68 -18.60
N ASP A 19 13.49 22.21 -18.36
CA ASP A 19 14.44 21.68 -17.35
C ASP A 19 13.82 21.58 -15.95
N GLU A 20 12.83 22.42 -15.66
CA GLU A 20 12.08 22.47 -14.40
C GLU A 20 11.19 21.23 -14.17
N ILE A 21 10.77 20.57 -15.27
CA ILE A 21 9.81 19.46 -15.25
C ILE A 21 10.54 18.12 -15.16
N PHE A 22 11.76 18.02 -15.70
CA PHE A 22 12.49 16.76 -15.86
C PHE A 22 13.91 16.80 -15.26
N ASP A 23 14.08 16.14 -14.11
CA ASP A 23 15.35 16.00 -13.37
C ASP A 23 16.32 14.95 -13.98
N ALA A 24 16.05 14.47 -15.20
CA ALA A 24 16.88 13.42 -15.83
C ALA A 24 18.12 13.95 -16.55
N ARG A 25 18.27 15.28 -16.70
CA ARG A 25 19.51 15.90 -17.18
C ARG A 25 20.51 16.14 -16.05
N THR A 26 20.04 16.13 -14.81
CA THR A 26 20.82 16.38 -13.61
C THR A 26 21.49 15.08 -13.16
N GLN A 27 22.76 14.90 -13.54
CA GLN A 27 23.64 13.81 -13.10
C GLN A 27 23.92 13.77 -11.58
N ARG A 28 23.21 14.55 -10.75
CA ARG A 28 23.41 14.62 -9.30
C ARG A 28 22.08 14.62 -8.55
N LEU A 29 21.58 13.41 -8.31
CA LEU A 29 20.67 13.13 -7.18
C LEU A 29 21.46 12.82 -5.88
N ASP A 30 22.67 13.35 -5.76
CA ASP A 30 23.38 13.39 -4.47
C ASP A 30 22.97 14.70 -3.78
N THR A 31 21.86 14.65 -3.04
CA THR A 31 21.37 15.83 -2.30
C THR A 31 22.28 16.17 -1.12
N GLY A 32 23.28 15.34 -0.80
CA GLY A 32 24.10 15.50 0.40
C GLY A 32 23.38 15.15 1.70
N LEU A 33 22.06 14.95 1.69
CA LEU A 33 21.20 14.82 2.88
C LEU A 33 20.91 13.38 3.30
N VAL A 34 20.85 12.46 2.34
CA VAL A 34 20.53 11.05 2.57
C VAL A 34 21.62 10.16 1.98
N HIS A 35 21.83 9.01 2.61
CA HIS A 35 22.58 7.90 2.05
C HIS A 35 21.59 6.94 1.40
N LEU A 36 21.67 6.80 0.08
CA LEU A 36 20.87 5.87 -0.70
C LEU A 36 21.74 4.68 -1.12
N GLN A 37 21.34 3.49 -0.69
CA GLN A 37 21.93 2.22 -1.10
C GLN A 37 20.87 1.40 -1.84
N SER A 38 21.25 0.61 -2.82
CA SER A 38 20.32 -0.31 -3.49
C SER A 38 20.90 -1.71 -3.57
N GLU A 39 20.06 -2.70 -3.31
CA GLU A 39 20.42 -4.12 -3.38
C GLU A 39 19.40 -4.88 -4.23
N HIS A 40 19.86 -5.92 -4.92
CA HIS A 40 18.97 -6.86 -5.62
C HIS A 40 18.92 -8.15 -4.80
N ILE A 41 17.73 -8.48 -4.31
CA ILE A 41 17.48 -9.62 -3.43
C ILE A 41 16.28 -10.37 -4.01
N ASP A 42 16.47 -11.65 -4.32
CA ASP A 42 15.43 -12.53 -4.89
C ASP A 42 14.69 -11.94 -6.10
N GLY A 43 15.43 -11.31 -7.01
CA GLY A 43 14.89 -10.68 -8.23
C GLY A 43 14.14 -9.36 -7.99
N THR A 44 14.06 -8.90 -6.75
CA THR A 44 13.47 -7.60 -6.38
C THR A 44 14.56 -6.60 -6.04
N LYS A 45 14.45 -5.37 -6.56
CA LYS A 45 15.36 -4.27 -6.23
C LYS A 45 14.83 -3.51 -5.02
N TYR A 46 15.65 -3.43 -3.98
CA TYR A 46 15.38 -2.67 -2.76
C TYR A 46 16.24 -1.42 -2.71
N TYR A 47 15.68 -0.35 -2.17
CA TYR A 47 16.32 0.94 -1.98
C TYR A 47 16.30 1.30 -0.50
N PHE A 48 17.46 1.34 0.13
CA PHE A 48 17.66 1.66 1.53
C PHE A 48 18.02 3.12 1.65
N LEU A 49 17.22 3.88 2.41
CA LEU A 49 17.42 5.30 2.60
C LEU A 49 17.70 5.59 4.07
N ARG A 50 18.90 6.11 4.35
CA ARG A 50 19.33 6.53 5.69
C ARG A 50 19.63 8.03 5.70
N PRO A 51 18.91 8.86 6.46
CA PRO A 51 19.27 10.26 6.64
C PRO A 51 20.66 10.40 7.27
N LYS A 52 21.54 11.25 6.73
CA LYS A 52 22.92 11.37 7.23
C LYS A 52 23.01 11.97 8.64
N ASN A 53 21.95 12.66 9.08
CA ASN A 53 21.90 13.38 10.35
C ASN A 53 21.44 12.53 11.54
N VAL A 54 21.08 11.26 11.34
CA VAL A 54 20.53 10.39 12.39
C VAL A 54 21.35 9.10 12.48
N PRO A 55 22.49 9.10 13.19
CA PRO A 55 23.38 7.94 13.27
C PRO A 55 22.73 6.74 13.99
N ASN A 56 21.75 6.98 14.86
CA ASN A 56 21.01 5.96 15.60
C ASN A 56 19.52 5.99 15.23
N ALA A 57 19.21 5.87 13.94
CA ALA A 57 17.82 5.74 13.51
C ALA A 57 17.22 4.44 14.09
N PRO A 58 15.95 4.45 14.56
CA PRO A 58 15.32 3.27 15.15
C PRO A 58 15.15 2.11 14.15
N PHE A 59 15.12 2.43 12.85
CA PHE A 59 14.97 1.48 11.76
C PHE A 59 15.48 2.09 10.45
N GLU A 60 15.56 1.26 9.41
CA GLU A 60 15.88 1.65 8.04
C GLU A 60 14.62 1.85 7.22
N VAL A 61 14.56 2.96 6.46
CA VAL A 61 13.45 3.20 5.53
C VAL A 61 13.78 2.52 4.20
N VAL A 62 13.01 1.51 3.83
CA VAL A 62 13.26 0.70 2.62
C VAL A 62 12.11 0.82 1.63
N PHE A 63 12.45 0.99 0.36
CA PHE A 63 11.49 1.08 -0.75
C PHE A 63 11.72 -0.01 -1.78
N THR A 64 10.63 -0.42 -2.44
CA THR A 64 10.65 -1.28 -3.64
C THR A 64 10.36 -0.51 -4.93
N SER A 65 9.94 0.77 -4.80
CA SER A 65 9.50 1.62 -5.90
C SER A 65 10.51 2.72 -6.18
N ALA A 66 11.22 2.63 -7.31
CA ALA A 66 12.15 3.66 -7.76
C ALA A 66 11.49 5.07 -7.91
N PRO A 67 10.27 5.19 -8.46
CA PRO A 67 9.57 6.48 -8.51
C PRO A 67 9.36 7.12 -7.13
N THR A 68 9.10 6.31 -6.09
CA THR A 68 8.95 6.81 -4.72
C THR A 68 10.25 7.40 -4.20
N VAL A 69 11.38 6.73 -4.44
CA VAL A 69 12.71 7.23 -4.06
C VAL A 69 13.01 8.57 -4.74
N VAL A 70 12.73 8.67 -6.04
CA VAL A 70 12.94 9.93 -6.79
C VAL A 70 12.08 11.06 -6.22
N GLU A 71 10.81 10.79 -5.89
CA GLU A 71 9.92 11.78 -5.29
C GLU A 71 10.45 12.28 -3.93
N VAL A 72 10.90 11.36 -3.07
CA VAL A 72 11.52 11.67 -1.77
C VAL A 72 12.74 12.59 -1.95
N LEU A 73 13.59 12.28 -2.92
CA LEU A 73 14.80 13.06 -3.20
C LEU A 73 14.46 14.45 -3.78
N ARG A 74 13.55 14.52 -4.77
CA ARG A 74 13.13 15.77 -5.41
C ARG A 74 12.49 16.74 -4.42
N ARG A 75 11.70 16.23 -3.47
CA ARG A 75 11.06 17.05 -2.44
C ARG A 75 11.91 17.31 -1.21
N GLN A 76 13.11 16.75 -1.16
CA GLN A 76 14.07 16.93 -0.06
C GLN A 76 13.50 16.52 1.30
N TRP A 77 12.64 15.49 1.35
CA TRP A 77 12.03 15.01 2.60
C TRP A 77 13.04 14.39 3.59
N GLY A 78 14.26 14.10 3.15
CA GLY A 78 15.31 13.45 3.95
C GLY A 78 16.09 14.36 4.92
N LEU A 79 15.64 15.58 5.19
CA LEU A 79 16.28 16.50 6.15
C LEU A 79 16.14 16.02 7.60
N ASP A 80 14.97 15.48 7.94
CA ASP A 80 14.61 14.90 9.24
C ASP A 80 14.04 13.50 9.02
N PHE A 81 14.48 12.52 9.82
CA PHE A 81 14.03 11.13 9.70
C PHE A 81 12.53 11.00 9.98
N PHE A 82 12.04 11.64 11.05
CA PHE A 82 10.62 11.57 11.39
C PHE A 82 9.76 12.40 10.44
N GLY A 83 10.28 13.51 9.94
CA GLY A 83 9.69 14.28 8.84
C GLY A 83 9.49 13.45 7.58
N LEU A 84 10.51 12.71 7.14
CA LEU A 84 10.41 11.78 6.01
C LEU A 84 9.30 10.75 6.23
N VAL A 85 9.34 10.03 7.37
CA VAL A 85 8.36 8.97 7.66
C VAL A 85 6.95 9.56 7.73
N ARG A 86 6.78 10.74 8.34
CA ARG A 86 5.50 11.45 8.38
C ARG A 86 4.97 11.77 6.99
N GLU A 87 5.79 12.33 6.09
CA GLU A 87 5.38 12.65 4.72
C GLU A 87 4.94 11.39 3.94
N LEU A 88 5.66 10.28 4.10
CA LEU A 88 5.30 9.00 3.48
C LEU A 88 3.95 8.48 3.99
N LEU A 89 3.74 8.51 5.30
CA LEU A 89 2.49 8.11 5.94
C LEU A 89 1.32 9.02 5.52
N ASP A 90 1.56 10.33 5.48
CA ASP A 90 0.52 11.30 5.15
C ASP A 90 0.02 11.12 3.72
N ARG A 91 0.94 10.78 2.82
CA ARG A 91 0.67 10.52 1.42
C ARG A 91 0.29 9.07 1.13
N GLY A 92 0.17 8.20 2.14
CA GLY A 92 -0.16 6.79 1.96
C GLY A 92 0.76 6.09 0.96
N MET A 93 2.05 6.43 1.00
CA MET A 93 3.09 5.82 0.16
C MET A 93 3.50 4.48 0.78
N GLN A 94 3.84 3.52 -0.07
CA GLN A 94 4.35 2.23 0.39
C GLN A 94 5.84 2.34 0.74
N PHE A 95 6.20 1.91 1.94
CA PHE A 95 7.58 1.79 2.40
C PHE A 95 7.68 0.74 3.51
N LYS A 96 8.89 0.48 3.98
CA LYS A 96 9.19 -0.49 5.03
C LYS A 96 10.05 0.17 6.11
N THR A 97 9.94 -0.32 7.34
CA THR A 97 10.68 0.20 8.51
C THR A 97 11.62 -0.86 9.06
N CYS A 98 12.54 -1.37 8.25
CA CYS A 98 13.28 -2.59 8.57
C CYS A 98 14.26 -2.42 9.75
N ILE A 99 14.38 -3.45 10.58
CA ILE A 99 15.50 -3.62 11.53
C ILE A 99 16.42 -4.77 11.09
N THR A 100 17.70 -4.70 11.44
CA THR A 100 18.64 -5.78 11.14
C THR A 100 18.54 -6.91 12.16
N GLY A 101 18.55 -8.16 11.70
CA GLY A 101 18.48 -9.35 12.54
C GLY A 101 19.05 -10.60 11.87
N THR A 102 18.67 -11.77 12.37
CA THR A 102 19.14 -13.07 11.87
C THR A 102 18.64 -13.34 10.45
N LEU A 103 19.41 -14.10 9.67
CA LEU A 103 19.02 -14.53 8.30
C LEU A 103 18.02 -15.69 8.27
N THR A 104 17.74 -16.30 9.42
CA THR A 104 16.83 -17.44 9.51
C THR A 104 15.52 -17.01 10.15
N GLN A 105 14.41 -17.30 9.47
CA GLN A 105 13.10 -17.21 10.07
C GLN A 105 12.88 -18.38 11.02
N PRO A 106 12.47 -18.14 12.28
CA PRO A 106 12.07 -19.21 13.17
C PRO A 106 10.85 -19.95 12.57
N PRO A 107 10.64 -21.23 12.95
CA PRO A 107 9.51 -22.00 12.46
C PRO A 107 8.18 -21.27 12.66
N ALA A 108 7.26 -21.52 11.71
CA ALA A 108 6.02 -20.79 11.43
C ALA A 108 5.49 -19.85 12.53
N PRO A 109 5.21 -18.58 12.21
CA PRO A 109 4.62 -17.64 13.15
C PRO A 109 3.38 -18.20 13.83
N LEU A 110 3.20 -17.92 15.13
CA LEU A 110 1.88 -17.99 15.75
C LEU A 110 1.06 -16.84 15.17
N THR A 111 0.30 -17.10 14.11
CA THR A 111 -0.60 -16.11 13.53
C THR A 111 -1.69 -15.82 14.55
N LEU A 112 -1.75 -14.59 15.08
CA LEU A 112 -2.92 -14.11 15.80
C LEU A 112 -4.11 -14.18 14.83
N ARG A 113 -5.03 -15.10 15.11
CA ARG A 113 -6.19 -15.31 14.24
C ARG A 113 -7.28 -14.34 14.67
N PHE A 114 -7.35 -13.21 13.99
CA PHE A 114 -8.54 -12.37 14.03
C PHE A 114 -9.67 -13.10 13.30
N PRO A 115 -10.87 -13.20 13.90
CA PRO A 115 -12.01 -13.75 13.21
C PRO A 115 -12.29 -12.85 12.00
N GLY A 116 -12.27 -13.42 10.79
CA GLY A 116 -12.78 -12.74 9.61
C GLY A 116 -14.29 -12.56 9.69
N LEU A 117 -14.91 -11.95 8.67
CA LEU A 117 -16.37 -11.75 8.65
C LEU A 117 -17.16 -13.06 8.46
N GLY A 118 -16.47 -14.14 8.12
CA GLY A 118 -17.00 -15.50 8.09
C GLY A 118 -17.71 -15.87 6.79
N TYR A 119 -18.46 -16.97 6.86
CA TYR A 119 -19.23 -17.53 5.75
C TYR A 119 -20.63 -16.91 5.71
N ARG A 120 -21.18 -16.77 4.50
CA ARG A 120 -22.50 -16.20 4.24
C ARG A 120 -23.23 -17.01 3.17
N PRO A 121 -24.57 -17.12 3.28
CA PRO A 121 -25.36 -17.90 2.34
C PRO A 121 -25.33 -17.28 0.93
N PRO A 122 -25.69 -18.05 -0.12
CA PRO A 122 -25.77 -17.53 -1.47
C PRO A 122 -26.70 -16.32 -1.55
N ASN A 123 -26.34 -15.34 -2.38
CA ASN A 123 -27.06 -14.06 -2.55
C ASN A 123 -27.12 -13.19 -1.28
N TYR A 124 -26.20 -13.37 -0.32
CA TYR A 124 -26.06 -12.46 0.81
C TYR A 124 -25.87 -11.02 0.35
N LYS A 125 -26.74 -10.13 0.86
CA LYS A 125 -26.73 -8.69 0.61
C LYS A 125 -26.52 -8.01 1.96
N PRO A 126 -25.31 -7.54 2.27
CA PRO A 126 -25.13 -6.84 3.51
C PRO A 126 -25.81 -5.47 3.47
N ASP A 127 -26.13 -4.97 4.64
CA ASP A 127 -26.65 -3.62 4.83
C ASP A 127 -25.65 -2.71 5.59
N VAL A 128 -26.15 -1.57 6.08
CA VAL A 128 -25.34 -0.61 6.84
C VAL A 128 -24.92 -1.18 8.19
N ILE A 129 -25.74 -2.04 8.82
CA ILE A 129 -25.41 -2.67 10.10
C ILE A 129 -24.26 -3.66 9.90
N ASP A 130 -24.28 -4.43 8.82
CA ASP A 130 -23.15 -5.31 8.45
C ASP A 130 -21.84 -4.52 8.22
N TYR A 131 -21.95 -3.30 7.69
CA TYR A 131 -20.80 -2.42 7.52
C TYR A 131 -20.26 -1.93 8.87
N ASP A 132 -21.12 -1.54 9.81
CA ASP A 132 -20.72 -1.14 11.16
C ASP A 132 -20.00 -2.29 11.89
N VAL A 133 -20.53 -3.52 11.77
CA VAL A 133 -19.89 -4.73 12.32
C VAL A 133 -18.51 -4.95 11.70
N TYR A 134 -18.38 -4.78 10.38
CA TYR A 134 -17.08 -4.83 9.70
C TYR A 134 -16.12 -3.77 10.23
N GLN A 135 -16.57 -2.52 10.39
CA GLN A 135 -15.72 -1.45 10.90
C GLN A 135 -15.22 -1.76 12.31
N HIS A 136 -16.09 -2.28 13.18
CA HIS A 136 -15.70 -2.70 14.52
C HIS A 136 -14.59 -3.75 14.50
N ILE A 137 -14.77 -4.83 13.73
CA ILE A 137 -13.79 -5.92 13.61
C ILE A 137 -12.47 -5.43 13.00
N ARG A 138 -12.54 -4.58 11.97
CA ARG A 138 -11.37 -3.98 11.34
C ARG A 138 -10.61 -3.10 12.34
N ASP A 139 -11.30 -2.24 13.05
CA ASP A 139 -10.68 -1.27 13.93
C ASP A 139 -10.09 -1.98 15.17
N GLU A 140 -10.70 -3.06 15.65
CA GLU A 140 -10.10 -3.96 16.64
C GLU A 140 -8.77 -4.55 16.14
N PHE A 141 -8.74 -5.05 14.90
CA PHE A 141 -7.51 -5.54 14.27
C PHE A 141 -6.45 -4.45 14.14
N LEU A 142 -6.82 -3.28 13.63
CA LEU A 142 -5.91 -2.16 13.40
C LEU A 142 -5.35 -1.56 14.69
N ASN A 143 -6.09 -1.63 15.80
CA ASN A 143 -5.58 -1.22 17.12
C ASN A 143 -4.59 -2.22 17.74
N SER A 144 -4.41 -3.40 17.15
CA SER A 144 -3.34 -4.32 17.55
C SER A 144 -1.97 -3.84 17.05
N LEU A 145 -0.90 -4.49 17.54
CA LEU A 145 0.48 -4.23 17.07
C LEU A 145 0.64 -4.39 15.55
N ARG A 146 -0.25 -5.15 14.90
CA ARG A 146 -0.23 -5.41 13.45
C ARG A 146 -0.76 -4.24 12.62
N GLY A 147 -1.40 -3.24 13.25
CA GLY A 147 -1.91 -2.05 12.57
C GLY A 147 -0.84 -1.23 11.84
N CYS A 148 0.39 -1.19 12.37
CA CYS A 148 1.51 -0.49 11.74
C CYS A 148 1.78 -0.99 10.32
N ALA A 149 1.78 -2.32 10.13
CA ALA A 149 1.99 -2.94 8.82
C ALA A 149 0.94 -2.48 7.79
N ALA A 150 -0.29 -2.15 8.25
CA ALA A 150 -1.34 -1.63 7.38
C ALA A 150 -1.04 -0.20 6.91
N LEU A 151 -0.51 0.67 7.78
CA LEU A 151 -0.09 2.02 7.38
C LEU A 151 1.04 1.98 6.34
N LEU A 152 2.03 1.10 6.54
CA LEU A 152 3.18 0.93 5.66
C LEU A 152 2.83 0.38 4.27
N HIS A 153 1.67 -0.25 4.15
CA HIS A 153 1.25 -0.93 2.93
C HIS A 153 0.94 0.01 1.75
N GLY A 154 0.75 1.30 2.03
CA GLY A 154 0.32 2.30 1.05
C GLY A 154 -1.09 2.07 0.50
N GLY A 155 -1.55 2.98 -0.36
CA GLY A 155 -2.82 2.85 -1.09
C GLY A 155 -4.05 2.65 -0.19
N ILE A 156 -5.00 1.82 -0.63
CA ILE A 156 -6.28 1.61 0.07
C ILE A 156 -6.12 1.03 1.48
N VAL A 157 -5.16 0.12 1.70
CA VAL A 157 -4.92 -0.48 3.01
C VAL A 157 -4.42 0.58 3.99
N SER A 158 -3.43 1.40 3.58
CA SER A 158 -2.96 2.51 4.41
C SER A 158 -4.06 3.53 4.69
N ARG A 159 -4.92 3.81 3.70
CA ARG A 159 -6.02 4.77 3.87
C ARG A 159 -7.07 4.29 4.88
N LEU A 160 -7.38 3.00 4.88
CA LEU A 160 -8.29 2.40 5.86
C LEU A 160 -7.68 2.41 7.28
N ALA A 161 -6.36 2.26 7.37
CA ALA A 161 -5.63 2.32 8.64
C ALA A 161 -5.41 3.74 9.19
N LYS A 162 -5.33 4.75 8.30
CA LYS A 162 -4.86 6.13 8.62
C LYS A 162 -5.57 6.80 9.80
N HIS A 163 -6.87 6.53 10.01
CA HIS A 163 -7.65 7.16 11.09
C HIS A 163 -7.76 6.31 12.36
N VAL A 164 -7.22 5.10 12.35
CA VAL A 164 -7.28 4.16 13.47
C VAL A 164 -5.91 4.01 14.12
N VAL A 165 -4.87 3.87 13.31
CA VAL A 165 -3.50 3.60 13.78
C VAL A 165 -2.74 4.89 14.00
N HIS A 166 -2.27 5.12 15.23
CA HIS A 166 -1.47 6.28 15.56
C HIS A 166 -0.05 6.19 14.98
N TYR A 167 0.45 7.28 14.38
CA TYR A 167 1.78 7.31 13.73
C TYR A 167 2.93 7.02 14.68
N GLN A 168 2.76 7.25 15.98
CA GLN A 168 3.79 6.92 16.98
C GLN A 168 4.21 5.45 16.90
N HIS A 169 3.27 4.53 16.67
CA HIS A 169 3.60 3.11 16.56
C HIS A 169 4.48 2.78 15.35
N VAL A 170 4.49 3.63 14.31
CA VAL A 170 5.44 3.50 13.18
C VAL A 170 6.77 4.14 13.52
N PHE A 171 6.77 5.26 14.27
CA PHE A 171 8.01 5.92 14.73
C PHE A 171 8.80 5.07 15.73
N ASP A 172 8.13 4.21 16.49
CA ASP A 172 8.76 3.26 17.40
C ASP A 172 9.46 2.10 16.65
N GLY A 173 9.18 1.93 15.35
CA GLY A 173 9.71 0.89 14.49
C GLY A 173 8.89 -0.41 14.49
N PRO A 174 9.43 -1.50 13.94
CA PRO A 174 8.74 -2.78 13.90
C PRO A 174 8.36 -3.32 15.27
N THR A 175 7.35 -4.19 15.30
CA THR A 175 6.90 -4.79 16.56
C THR A 175 8.01 -5.61 17.24
N PRO A 176 7.97 -5.75 18.58
CA PRO A 176 8.96 -6.55 19.31
C PRO A 176 9.07 -8.01 18.85
N ASP A 177 7.99 -8.56 18.28
CA ASP A 177 7.90 -9.93 17.78
C ASP A 177 8.18 -10.07 16.27
N VAL A 178 8.64 -9.01 15.58
CA VAL A 178 8.86 -8.98 14.12
C VAL A 178 9.74 -10.13 13.61
N MET A 179 10.73 -10.57 14.38
CA MET A 179 11.59 -11.70 13.99
C MET A 179 10.87 -13.05 13.99
N SER A 180 9.71 -13.14 14.64
CA SER A 180 8.88 -14.34 14.70
C SER A 180 7.63 -14.27 13.81
N SER A 181 7.09 -13.07 13.57
CA SER A 181 5.79 -12.86 12.89
C SER A 181 5.83 -11.94 11.68
N GLY A 182 6.97 -11.30 11.43
CA GLY A 182 7.20 -10.38 10.34
C GLY A 182 7.70 -11.05 9.06
N SER A 183 8.11 -10.20 8.12
CA SER A 183 8.77 -10.58 6.88
C SER A 183 10.28 -10.39 6.98
N LEU A 184 11.01 -11.29 6.34
CA LEU A 184 12.46 -11.23 6.18
C LEU A 184 12.81 -10.89 4.73
N ILE A 185 13.62 -9.85 4.54
CA ILE A 185 14.37 -9.62 3.31
C ILE A 185 15.80 -10.13 3.54
N PRO A 186 16.23 -11.22 2.87
CA PRO A 186 17.55 -11.81 3.10
C PRO A 186 18.65 -10.96 2.46
N GLY A 187 19.30 -10.11 3.25
CA GLY A 187 20.49 -9.38 2.81
C GLY A 187 21.71 -10.29 2.66
N GLN A 188 22.82 -9.73 2.18
CA GLN A 188 24.05 -10.50 1.94
C GLN A 188 24.68 -11.05 3.24
N SER A 189 24.61 -10.27 4.32
CA SER A 189 25.25 -10.59 5.61
C SER A 189 24.28 -10.57 6.79
N VAL A 190 23.16 -9.86 6.66
CA VAL A 190 22.16 -9.65 7.70
C VAL A 190 20.75 -9.80 7.12
N GLY A 191 19.79 -10.19 7.95
CA GLY A 191 18.38 -10.17 7.57
C GLY A 191 17.75 -8.82 7.89
N TYR A 192 16.96 -8.27 6.97
CA TYR A 192 16.15 -7.08 7.24
C TYR A 192 14.72 -7.50 7.56
N TRP A 193 14.29 -7.21 8.79
CA TRP A 193 13.02 -7.62 9.37
C TRP A 193 12.05 -6.48 9.43
N ASP A 194 10.82 -6.71 8.98
CA ASP A 194 9.77 -5.69 8.95
C ASP A 194 8.41 -6.33 9.15
N ASP A 195 7.48 -5.59 9.74
CA ASP A 195 6.11 -6.07 9.90
C ASP A 195 5.47 -6.28 8.53
N ALA A 196 4.72 -7.37 8.40
CA ALA A 196 4.06 -7.71 7.15
C ALA A 196 2.70 -8.30 7.42
N LEU A 197 1.70 -7.80 6.70
CA LEU A 197 0.37 -8.37 6.71
C LEU A 197 0.32 -9.68 5.92
N THR A 198 -0.33 -10.67 6.51
CA THR A 198 -0.77 -11.89 5.82
C THR A 198 -1.97 -11.60 4.91
N GLU A 199 -2.25 -12.50 3.96
CA GLU A 199 -3.45 -12.38 3.12
C GLU A 199 -4.74 -12.37 3.96
N HIS A 200 -4.79 -13.13 5.05
CA HIS A 200 -5.93 -13.14 5.96
C HIS A 200 -6.15 -11.79 6.63
N GLU A 201 -5.09 -11.15 7.11
CA GLU A 201 -5.18 -9.81 7.72
C GLU A 201 -5.61 -8.74 6.69
N ILE A 202 -5.08 -8.81 5.46
CA ILE A 202 -5.56 -7.94 4.36
C ILE A 202 -7.05 -8.17 4.10
N ASN A 203 -7.52 -9.42 4.14
CA ASN A 203 -8.93 -9.75 3.97
C ASN A 203 -9.81 -9.17 5.09
N VAL A 204 -9.32 -9.16 6.34
CA VAL A 204 -10.00 -8.48 7.46
C VAL A 204 -10.10 -6.98 7.18
N ILE A 205 -8.99 -6.33 6.81
CA ILE A 205 -8.95 -4.88 6.54
C ILE A 205 -9.89 -4.48 5.40
N CYS A 206 -9.88 -5.25 4.30
CA CYS A 206 -10.72 -5.00 3.14
C CYS A 206 -12.19 -5.43 3.32
N GLY A 207 -12.52 -6.10 4.44
CA GLY A 207 -13.88 -6.51 4.77
C GLY A 207 -14.41 -7.63 3.87
N VAL A 208 -13.68 -8.75 3.80
CA VAL A 208 -14.02 -9.90 2.96
C VAL A 208 -14.99 -10.85 3.67
N TYR A 209 -16.09 -11.15 2.98
CA TYR A 209 -16.97 -12.29 3.28
C TYR A 209 -16.70 -13.43 2.31
N LYS A 210 -16.90 -14.67 2.79
CA LYS A 210 -16.95 -15.86 1.95
C LYS A 210 -18.40 -16.21 1.68
N VAL A 211 -18.88 -16.01 0.45
CA VAL A 211 -20.27 -16.30 0.07
C VAL A 211 -20.33 -17.62 -0.68
N ASP A 212 -21.19 -18.53 -0.23
CA ASP A 212 -21.41 -19.81 -0.91
C ASP A 212 -21.96 -19.59 -2.33
N THR A 213 -21.43 -20.33 -3.31
CA THR A 213 -21.84 -20.16 -4.72
C THR A 213 -23.11 -20.93 -5.08
N ASP A 214 -23.43 -22.00 -4.35
CA ASP A 214 -24.62 -22.81 -4.57
C ASP A 214 -25.08 -23.45 -3.26
N TRP A 215 -26.40 -23.39 -3.00
CA TRP A 215 -27.02 -24.04 -1.84
C TRP A 215 -27.24 -25.55 -2.04
N ARG A 216 -27.17 -26.03 -3.30
CA ARG A 216 -27.40 -27.44 -3.66
C ARG A 216 -26.12 -28.27 -3.84
N ALA A 217 -24.96 -27.63 -3.91
CA ALA A 217 -23.72 -28.32 -4.17
C ALA A 217 -23.16 -28.98 -2.90
N LEU A 218 -22.80 -30.27 -3.00
CA LEU A 218 -22.00 -31.00 -2.00
C LEU A 218 -20.58 -30.42 -1.85
N SER A 219 -20.18 -29.47 -2.71
CA SER A 219 -18.88 -28.81 -2.68
C SER A 219 -18.95 -27.46 -1.99
N THR A 220 -18.00 -27.19 -1.10
CA THR A 220 -17.82 -25.94 -0.36
C THR A 220 -17.21 -24.83 -1.23
N GLN A 221 -17.77 -24.59 -2.43
CA GLN A 221 -17.29 -23.52 -3.29
C GLN A 221 -17.79 -22.18 -2.76
N THR A 222 -16.86 -21.26 -2.53
CA THR A 222 -17.15 -19.91 -2.06
C THR A 222 -16.56 -18.87 -2.98
N THR A 223 -17.19 -17.71 -3.02
CA THR A 223 -16.67 -16.51 -3.68
C THR A 223 -16.39 -15.44 -2.64
N ASP A 224 -15.20 -14.88 -2.71
CA ASP A 224 -14.82 -13.71 -1.93
C ASP A 224 -15.53 -12.46 -2.47
N VAL A 225 -16.27 -11.79 -1.59
CA VAL A 225 -16.88 -10.48 -1.86
C VAL A 225 -16.52 -9.52 -0.72
N PHE A 226 -16.29 -8.25 -1.04
CA PHE A 226 -15.67 -7.34 -0.08
C PHE A 226 -16.11 -5.88 -0.20
N TRP A 227 -16.08 -5.18 0.94
CA TRP A 227 -16.44 -3.77 1.10
C TRP A 227 -15.47 -2.82 0.39
N TRP A 228 -14.17 -3.13 0.46
CA TRP A 228 -13.09 -2.31 -0.10
C TRP A 228 -12.21 -3.15 -1.03
N PRO A 229 -11.73 -2.58 -2.15
CA PRO A 229 -10.96 -3.35 -3.11
C PRO A 229 -9.68 -3.93 -2.49
N LYS A 230 -9.42 -5.23 -2.73
CA LYS A 230 -8.12 -5.82 -2.41
C LYS A 230 -7.00 -5.12 -3.20
N LEU A 231 -5.77 -5.22 -2.70
CA LEU A 231 -4.58 -4.64 -3.31
C LEU A 231 -4.43 -4.96 -4.80
N SER A 232 -4.75 -6.19 -5.22
CA SER A 232 -4.66 -6.60 -6.63
C SER A 232 -5.72 -5.96 -7.54
N ALA A 233 -6.86 -5.53 -6.99
CA ALA A 233 -7.83 -4.72 -7.72
C ALA A 233 -7.45 -3.24 -7.72
N TRP A 234 -6.98 -2.73 -6.57
CA TRP A 234 -6.50 -1.36 -6.43
C TRP A 234 -5.30 -1.07 -7.33
N ALA A 235 -4.37 -2.02 -7.45
CA ALA A 235 -3.19 -1.91 -8.30
C ALA A 235 -3.53 -1.66 -9.78
N ALA A 236 -4.69 -2.16 -10.22
CA ALA A 236 -5.18 -1.97 -11.58
C ALA A 236 -6.02 -0.68 -11.77
N ALA A 237 -6.21 0.11 -10.72
CA ALA A 237 -6.99 1.35 -10.77
C ALA A 237 -6.20 2.45 -11.50
N GLY A 238 -6.88 3.21 -12.36
CA GLY A 238 -6.25 4.23 -13.21
C GLY A 238 -5.66 5.44 -12.48
N PHE A 239 -5.96 5.59 -11.19
CA PHE A 239 -5.47 6.66 -10.31
C PHE A 239 -4.48 6.14 -9.25
N ASN A 240 -4.10 4.86 -9.30
CA ASN A 240 -3.03 4.33 -8.45
C ASN A 240 -1.65 4.77 -8.98
N VAL A 241 -1.18 5.92 -8.51
CA VAL A 241 0.07 6.56 -8.96
C VAL A 241 1.24 6.37 -7.98
N GLY A 242 1.12 5.43 -7.04
CA GLY A 242 2.15 5.14 -6.02
C GLY A 242 2.03 5.96 -4.72
N TYR A 243 1.09 6.89 -4.66
CA TYR A 243 0.69 7.60 -3.44
C TYR A 243 -0.82 7.86 -3.43
N TRP A 244 -1.35 8.22 -2.27
CA TRP A 244 -2.73 8.61 -2.06
C TRP A 244 -2.98 10.05 -2.53
N SER A 245 -3.43 10.19 -3.78
CA SER A 245 -3.73 11.48 -4.39
C SER A 245 -5.11 12.01 -4.00
N GLU A 246 -5.41 13.26 -4.37
CA GLU A 246 -6.74 13.84 -4.20
C GLU A 246 -7.82 13.03 -4.96
N ASP A 247 -7.49 12.48 -6.12
CA ASP A 247 -8.42 11.63 -6.88
C ASP A 247 -8.67 10.29 -6.17
N CYS A 248 -7.66 9.72 -5.49
CA CYS A 248 -7.86 8.56 -4.60
C CYS A 248 -8.83 8.90 -3.47
N GLU A 249 -8.65 10.05 -2.82
CA GLU A 249 -9.52 10.49 -1.72
C GLU A 249 -10.94 10.76 -2.19
N ARG A 250 -11.12 11.46 -3.32
CA ARG A 250 -12.44 11.72 -3.90
C ARG A 250 -13.15 10.41 -4.25
N TRP A 251 -12.45 9.45 -4.83
CA TRP A 251 -12.99 8.11 -5.08
C TRP A 251 -13.41 7.41 -3.77
N PHE A 252 -12.56 7.46 -2.74
CA PHE A 252 -12.79 6.80 -1.47
C PHE A 252 -14.03 7.36 -0.76
N GLN A 253 -14.14 8.68 -0.67
CA GLN A 253 -15.29 9.34 -0.04
C GLN A 253 -16.59 9.07 -0.79
N ASN A 254 -16.56 9.13 -2.13
CA ASN A 254 -17.73 8.77 -2.95
C ASN A 254 -18.16 7.31 -2.76
N HIS A 255 -17.19 6.40 -2.59
CA HIS A 255 -17.48 5.00 -2.33
C HIS A 255 -18.04 4.79 -0.92
N LEU A 256 -17.46 5.44 0.09
CA LEU A 256 -17.94 5.43 1.48
C LEU A 256 -19.39 5.93 1.56
N ASN A 257 -19.71 7.05 0.91
CA ASN A 257 -21.07 7.60 0.89
C ASN A 257 -22.08 6.60 0.32
N LYS A 258 -21.73 5.88 -0.75
CA LYS A 258 -22.60 4.83 -1.31
C LYS A 258 -22.85 3.68 -0.34
N ILE A 259 -21.85 3.33 0.48
CA ILE A 259 -22.02 2.33 1.54
C ILE A 259 -22.99 2.87 2.59
N CYS A 260 -22.75 4.07 3.11
CA CYS A 260 -23.59 4.67 4.16
C CYS A 260 -25.04 4.92 3.70
N GLU A 261 -25.26 5.23 2.42
CA GLU A 261 -26.59 5.38 1.81
C GLU A 261 -27.28 4.04 1.49
N GLY A 262 -26.63 2.90 1.76
CA GLY A 262 -27.16 1.57 1.43
C GLY A 262 -27.24 1.29 -0.08
N GLN A 263 -26.55 2.08 -0.90
CA GLN A 263 -26.55 1.98 -2.37
C GLN A 263 -25.44 1.07 -2.90
N PHE A 264 -24.51 0.64 -2.04
CA PHE A 264 -23.44 -0.26 -2.42
C PHE A 264 -23.84 -1.73 -2.27
N GLN A 265 -23.38 -2.56 -3.20
CA GLN A 265 -23.48 -4.01 -3.13
C GLN A 265 -22.05 -4.56 -3.12
N LEU A 266 -21.77 -5.55 -2.27
CA LEU A 266 -20.44 -6.17 -2.22
C LEU A 266 -20.02 -6.65 -3.61
N ARG A 267 -18.73 -6.52 -3.88
CA ARG A 267 -18.15 -6.85 -5.18
C ARG A 267 -17.13 -7.94 -5.03
N SER A 268 -17.12 -8.85 -6.01
CA SER A 268 -16.05 -9.80 -6.23
C SER A 268 -14.80 -9.10 -6.80
N LEU A 269 -13.68 -9.81 -6.84
CA LEU A 269 -12.44 -9.29 -7.41
C LEU A 269 -12.58 -8.83 -8.86
N SER A 270 -13.31 -9.58 -9.69
CA SER A 270 -13.53 -9.21 -11.10
C SER A 270 -14.40 -7.96 -11.23
N ALA A 271 -15.47 -7.86 -10.44
CA ALA A 271 -16.32 -6.67 -10.40
C ALA A 271 -15.56 -5.43 -9.94
N TRP A 272 -14.66 -5.56 -8.95
CA TRP A 272 -13.78 -4.48 -8.52
C TRP A 272 -12.79 -4.05 -9.60
N LYS A 273 -12.07 -4.99 -10.21
CA LYS A 273 -11.13 -4.70 -11.32
C LYS A 273 -11.83 -3.99 -12.47
N ASN A 274 -13.04 -4.41 -12.83
CA ASN A 274 -13.80 -3.76 -13.90
C ASN A 274 -14.28 -2.36 -13.51
N GLY A 275 -14.75 -2.17 -12.28
CA GLY A 275 -15.23 -0.87 -11.80
C GLY A 275 -14.14 0.17 -11.50
N LEU A 276 -12.92 -0.26 -11.22
CA LEU A 276 -11.77 0.61 -10.93
C LEU A 276 -10.94 0.98 -12.17
N ARG A 277 -11.18 0.32 -13.30
CA ARG A 277 -10.61 0.69 -14.60
C ARG A 277 -11.24 2.00 -15.07
N PHE A 278 -10.73 3.13 -14.58
CA PHE A 278 -11.09 4.44 -15.12
C PHE A 278 -10.72 4.50 -16.62
N ASN A 279 -11.70 4.89 -17.44
CA ASN A 279 -11.73 5.10 -18.90
C ASN A 279 -10.66 4.40 -19.75
N GLN A 280 -11.13 3.47 -20.60
CA GLN A 280 -10.39 2.86 -21.72
C GLN A 280 -9.68 3.89 -22.62
N SER A 281 -10.09 5.16 -22.58
CA SER A 281 -9.51 6.28 -23.31
C SER A 281 -8.07 6.59 -22.87
N THR A 282 -7.76 6.57 -21.58
CA THR A 282 -6.43 6.98 -21.07
C THR A 282 -5.39 5.87 -21.26
N ALA A 283 -5.79 4.60 -21.09
CA ALA A 283 -4.93 3.44 -21.35
C ALA A 283 -4.52 3.32 -22.84
N LYS A 284 -5.39 3.74 -23.77
CA LYS A 284 -5.08 3.78 -25.22
C LYS A 284 -4.00 4.81 -25.57
N VAL A 285 -3.85 5.88 -24.80
CA VAL A 285 -2.79 6.89 -25.01
C VAL A 285 -1.43 6.35 -24.57
N VAL A 286 -1.36 5.68 -23.41
CA VAL A 286 -0.11 5.07 -22.91
C VAL A 286 0.38 3.94 -23.83
N ALA A 287 -0.53 3.12 -24.37
CA ALA A 287 -0.15 2.05 -25.30
C ALA A 287 0.27 2.54 -26.70
N LYS A 288 -0.12 3.76 -27.09
CA LYS A 288 0.32 4.38 -28.36
C LYS A 288 1.69 5.06 -28.26
N ASN A 289 2.08 5.51 -27.07
CA ASN A 289 3.36 6.18 -26.83
C ASN A 289 4.53 5.21 -26.58
N ASN A 290 4.25 3.90 -26.46
CA ASN A 290 5.26 2.83 -26.31
C ASN A 290 5.46 2.03 -27.62
N LYS A 291 5.08 2.60 -28.78
CA LYS A 291 5.48 2.15 -30.11
C LYS A 291 6.29 3.25 -30.77
#